data_AF-A0A3R6UC98-F1
#
_entry.id   AF-A0A3R6UC98-F1
#
_cell.length_a   1.000
_cell.length_b   1.000
_cell.length_c   1.000
_cell.angle_alpha   90.00
_cell.angle_beta   90.00
_cell.angle_gamma   90.00
#
_symmetry.space_group_name_H-M   'P 1'
#
loop_
_entity.id
_entity.type
_entity.pdbx_description
1 polymer ?
#
loop_
_entity_poly.entity_id
_entity_poly.type
_entity_poly.pdbx_seq_one_letter_code
_entity_poly.pdbx_strand_id
1 'polypeptide(L)'
;MKETNKIELHGDISIPFLKKSRFTGSFKGMRYVLIKHDNELEPATEETPAKTETVIRAIIWPEPFNFEVTPDEKKHHKDFPFTTDGIWEAVDWLNAEHEAGHY
;
A
#
# COMPACT_ATOMS: atom_id res chain seq x y z
N MET A 1 -6.85 27.63 7.04
CA MET A 1 -6.93 26.17 6.84
C MET A 1 -5.52 25.64 7.04
N LYS A 2 -5.29 24.65 7.91
CA LYS A 2 -3.94 24.06 8.04
C LYS A 2 -3.68 23.28 6.76
N GLU A 3 -2.70 23.69 5.98
CA GLU A 3 -2.28 22.93 4.81
C GLU A 3 -1.61 21.65 5.32
N THR A 4 -2.22 20.50 5.03
CA THR A 4 -1.64 19.21 5.43
C THR A 4 -0.51 18.89 4.45
N ASN A 5 0.74 18.97 4.93
CA ASN A 5 1.94 18.76 4.13
C ASN A 5 2.47 17.33 4.17
N LYS A 6 1.78 16.42 4.88
CA LYS A 6 2.16 15.01 5.01
C LYS A 6 0.89 14.15 5.04
N ILE A 7 0.95 12.96 4.48
CA ILE A 7 -0.07 11.92 4.63
C ILE A 7 -0.03 11.43 6.08
N GLU A 8 -1.14 11.57 6.79
CA GLU A 8 -1.34 11.16 8.18
C GLU A 8 -2.64 10.35 8.24
N LEU A 9 -2.58 9.08 8.69
CA LEU A 9 -3.73 8.16 8.69
C LEU A 9 -4.11 7.68 10.10
N HIS A 10 -3.56 8.29 11.15
CA HIS A 10 -3.85 7.93 12.53
C HIS A 10 -5.35 8.06 12.84
N GLY A 11 -6.00 6.93 13.12
CA GLY A 11 -7.44 6.85 13.41
C GLY A 11 -8.31 6.46 12.21
N ASP A 12 -7.79 6.58 10.98
CA ASP A 12 -8.54 6.26 9.75
C ASP A 12 -8.29 4.82 9.25
N ILE A 13 -7.15 4.24 9.62
CA ILE A 13 -6.73 2.91 9.17
C ILE A 13 -6.32 2.02 10.35
N SER A 14 -6.56 0.72 10.21
CA SER A 14 -6.17 -0.29 11.19
C SER A 14 -6.00 -1.66 10.54
N ILE A 15 -5.32 -2.59 11.20
CA ILE A 15 -5.20 -3.97 10.74
C ILE A 15 -6.57 -4.67 10.58
N PRO A 16 -7.52 -4.57 11.53
CA PRO A 16 -8.86 -5.12 11.34
C PRO A 16 -9.60 -4.55 10.12
N PHE A 17 -9.37 -3.29 9.78
CA PHE A 17 -9.89 -2.68 8.56
C PHE A 17 -9.23 -3.31 7.31
N LEU A 18 -7.90 -3.37 7.27
CA LEU A 18 -7.14 -3.92 6.14
C LEU A 18 -7.40 -5.42 5.91
N LYS A 19 -7.82 -6.17 6.93
CA LYS A 19 -8.29 -7.55 6.78
C LYS A 19 -9.55 -7.67 5.93
N LYS A 20 -10.38 -6.62 5.87
CA LYS A 20 -11.71 -6.64 5.24
C LYS A 20 -11.81 -5.77 4.00
N SER A 21 -10.95 -4.75 3.89
CA SER A 21 -11.02 -3.74 2.85
C SER A 21 -9.63 -3.23 2.49
N ARG A 22 -9.53 -2.61 1.32
CA ARG A 22 -8.39 -1.76 0.95
C ARG A 22 -8.63 -0.33 1.45
N PHE A 23 -7.55 0.39 1.76
CA PHE A 23 -7.57 1.83 2.03
C PHE A 23 -7.04 2.58 0.81
N THR A 24 -7.81 3.52 0.26
CA THR A 24 -7.41 4.31 -0.91
C THR A 24 -7.33 5.79 -0.56
N GLY A 25 -6.36 6.50 -1.12
CA GLY A 25 -6.26 7.94 -0.95
C GLY A 25 -5.54 8.63 -2.10
N SER A 26 -5.45 9.95 -2.00
CA SER A 26 -4.70 10.80 -2.91
C SER A 26 -4.04 11.93 -2.15
N PHE A 27 -2.84 12.32 -2.55
CA PHE A 27 -2.07 13.39 -1.93
C PHE A 27 -1.29 14.16 -3.00
N LYS A 28 -1.64 15.43 -3.21
CA LYS A 28 -0.93 16.38 -4.08
C LYS A 28 -0.40 15.76 -5.40
N GLY A 29 -1.31 15.13 -6.16
CA GLY A 29 -1.03 14.52 -7.48
C GLY A 29 -0.61 13.05 -7.48
N MET A 30 -0.30 12.49 -6.31
CA MET A 30 -0.09 11.06 -6.11
C MET A 30 -1.39 10.38 -5.68
N ARG A 31 -1.67 9.20 -6.22
CA ARG A 31 -2.71 8.29 -5.73
C ARG A 31 -2.05 7.12 -5.01
N TYR A 32 -2.71 6.59 -3.98
CA TYR A 32 -2.19 5.45 -3.24
C TYR A 32 -3.28 4.48 -2.79
N VAL A 33 -2.89 3.23 -2.60
CA VAL A 33 -3.69 2.20 -1.94
C VAL A 33 -2.83 1.40 -0.96
N LEU A 34 -3.38 1.12 0.22
CA LEU A 34 -2.86 0.14 1.18
C LEU A 34 -3.81 -1.05 1.18
N ILE A 35 -3.29 -2.25 0.93
CA ILE A 35 -4.10 -3.46 0.82
C ILE A 35 -3.40 -4.66 1.48
N LYS A 36 -4.18 -5.59 2.04
CA LYS A 36 -3.67 -6.92 2.40
C LYS A 36 -3.23 -7.63 1.11
N HIS A 37 -2.02 -8.14 1.11
CA HIS A 37 -1.53 -9.00 0.04
C HIS A 37 -0.91 -10.26 0.63
N ASP A 38 -1.08 -11.39 -0.05
CA ASP A 38 -0.48 -12.67 0.34
C ASP A 38 0.58 -13.01 -0.71
N ASN A 39 1.85 -12.89 -0.34
CA ASN A 39 2.99 -13.26 -1.19
C ASN A 39 3.15 -14.78 -1.18
N GLU A 40 3.24 -15.39 -2.36
CA GLU A 40 3.63 -16.80 -2.48
C GLU A 40 5.15 -16.91 -2.34
N LEU A 41 5.61 -17.56 -1.27
CA LEU A 41 7.03 -17.79 -1.01
C LEU A 41 7.49 -19.09 -1.68
N GLU A 42 6.66 -20.12 -1.61
CA GLU A 42 6.91 -21.44 -2.18
C GLU A 42 5.59 -21.96 -2.78
N PRO A 43 5.59 -22.42 -4.05
CA PRO A 43 4.38 -22.95 -4.67
C PRO A 43 3.98 -24.27 -4.00
N ALA A 44 2.68 -24.58 -4.02
CA ALA A 44 2.19 -25.87 -3.55
C ALA A 44 2.77 -27.01 -4.41
N THR A 45 3.15 -28.11 -3.76
CA THR A 45 3.44 -29.38 -4.41
C THR A 45 2.37 -30.41 -4.04
N GLU A 46 2.39 -31.60 -4.66
CA GLU A 46 1.46 -32.69 -4.31
C GLU A 46 1.56 -33.10 -2.82
N GLU A 47 2.71 -32.85 -2.18
CA GLU A 47 3.01 -33.27 -0.81
C GLU A 47 3.00 -32.11 0.20
N THR A 48 3.11 -30.85 -0.26
CA THR A 48 3.24 -29.69 0.63
C THR A 48 2.33 -28.53 0.19
N PRO A 49 1.57 -27.92 1.11
CA PRO A 49 0.76 -26.75 0.79
C PRO A 49 1.67 -25.55 0.46
N ALA A 50 1.15 -24.62 -0.34
CA ALA A 50 1.84 -23.37 -0.65
C ALA A 50 2.18 -22.61 0.64
N LYS A 51 3.39 -22.09 0.71
CA LYS A 51 3.81 -21.23 1.80
C LYS A 51 3.58 -19.79 1.39
N THR A 52 2.71 -19.11 2.14
CA THR A 52 2.38 -17.71 1.88
C THR A 52 2.75 -16.83 3.06
N GLU A 53 3.06 -15.57 2.77
CA GLU A 53 3.28 -14.53 3.76
C GLU A 53 2.26 -13.39 3.54
N THR A 54 1.49 -13.07 4.58
CA THR A 54 0.59 -11.93 4.55
C THR A 54 1.35 -10.64 4.86
N VAL A 55 1.25 -9.66 3.96
CA VAL A 55 1.88 -8.33 4.04
C VAL A 55 0.86 -7.22 3.79
N ILE A 56 1.24 -5.98 4.11
CA ILE A 56 0.58 -4.77 3.63
C ILE A 56 1.31 -4.35 2.35
N ARG A 57 0.63 -4.35 1.22
CA ARG A 57 1.15 -3.78 -0.02
C ARG A 57 0.67 -2.33 -0.15
N ALA A 58 1.62 -1.40 -0.14
CA ALA A 58 1.39 0.00 -0.49
C ALA A 58 1.68 0.17 -1.98
N ILE A 59 0.76 0.76 -2.74
CA ILE A 59 0.93 1.02 -4.18
C ILE A 59 0.67 2.48 -4.44
N ILE A 60 1.53 3.12 -5.22
CA ILE A 60 1.45 4.53 -5.64
C ILE A 60 1.50 4.65 -7.16
N TRP A 61 0.87 5.69 -7.68
CA TRP A 61 0.86 6.05 -9.10
C TRP A 61 0.41 7.50 -9.30
N PRO A 62 0.57 8.10 -10.49
CA PRO A 62 0.24 9.49 -10.70
C PRO A 62 -1.23 9.63 -11.10
N GLU A 63 -1.81 10.79 -10.83
CA GLU A 63 -3.06 11.19 -11.45
C GLU A 63 -2.94 11.26 -13.00
N PRO A 64 -4.04 11.24 -13.78
CA PRO A 64 -5.44 11.35 -13.37
C PRO A 64 -6.13 9.99 -13.15
N PHE A 65 -5.55 8.89 -13.61
CA PHE A 65 -6.26 7.61 -13.70
C PHE A 65 -6.37 6.88 -12.36
N ASN A 66 -7.44 6.09 -12.20
CA ASN A 66 -7.61 5.24 -11.02
C ASN A 66 -6.70 4.00 -11.11
N PHE A 67 -6.68 3.19 -10.04
CA PHE A 67 -5.81 2.02 -9.94
C PHE A 67 -6.00 1.02 -11.10
N GLU A 68 -7.24 0.81 -11.55
CA GLU A 68 -7.58 -0.20 -12.56
C GLU A 68 -7.18 0.21 -13.97
N VAL A 69 -7.23 1.52 -14.27
CA VAL A 69 -6.94 2.07 -15.60
C VAL A 69 -5.46 2.44 -15.76
N THR A 70 -4.75 2.63 -14.65
CA THR A 70 -3.32 2.95 -14.70
C THR A 70 -2.52 1.72 -15.12
N PRO A 71 -1.64 1.81 -16.14
CA PRO A 71 -0.74 0.72 -16.51
C PRO A 71 0.15 0.31 -15.32
N ASP A 72 0.41 -0.99 -15.18
CA ASP A 72 1.21 -1.51 -14.04
C ASP A 72 2.65 -0.96 -14.03
N GLU A 73 3.21 -0.62 -15.19
CA GLU A 73 4.53 0.02 -15.31
C GLU A 73 4.60 1.41 -14.65
N LYS A 74 3.45 2.06 -14.44
CA LYS A 74 3.34 3.35 -13.75
C LYS A 74 2.98 3.19 -12.28
N LYS A 75 2.83 1.96 -11.80
CA LYS A 75 2.55 1.68 -10.40
C LYS A 75 3.85 1.25 -9.75
N HIS A 76 4.21 1.90 -8.66
CA HIS A 76 5.28 1.45 -7.81
C HIS A 76 4.69 0.93 -6.49
N HIS A 77 5.24 -0.15 -5.96
CA HIS A 77 4.75 -0.74 -4.73
C HIS A 77 5.87 -1.19 -3.80
N LYS A 78 5.53 -1.23 -2.52
CA LYS A 78 6.39 -1.78 -1.47
C LYS A 78 5.54 -2.55 -0.47
N ASP A 79 6.10 -3.66 0.01
CA ASP A 79 5.47 -4.53 0.98
C ASP A 79 6.02 -4.25 2.39
N PHE A 80 5.13 -4.34 3.38
CA PHE A 80 5.42 -4.10 4.79
C PHE A 80 4.80 -5.21 5.65
N PRO A 81 5.31 -5.44 6.88
CA PRO A 81 4.71 -6.42 7.79
C PRO A 81 3.22 -6.15 8.02
N PHE A 82 2.39 -7.21 8.10
CA PHE A 82 0.95 -7.06 8.38
C PHE A 82 0.65 -6.79 9.86
N THR A 83 1.22 -5.70 10.38
CA THR A 83 1.14 -5.23 11.76
C THR A 83 0.79 -3.75 11.81
N THR A 84 0.40 -3.24 12.99
CA THR A 84 0.13 -1.82 13.16
C THR A 84 1.36 -0.97 12.84
N ASP A 85 2.56 -1.40 13.21
CA ASP A 85 3.80 -0.67 12.89
C ASP A 85 4.07 -0.67 11.39
N GLY A 86 3.78 -1.78 10.70
CA GLY A 86 3.89 -1.86 9.23
C GLY A 86 2.95 -0.90 8.49
N ILE A 87 1.81 -0.52 9.08
CA ILE A 87 0.97 0.57 8.54
C ILE A 87 1.73 1.90 8.56
N TRP A 88 2.40 2.21 9.67
CA TRP A 88 3.11 3.47 9.83
C TRP A 88 4.37 3.52 8.97
N GLU A 89 5.09 2.41 8.86
CA GLU A 89 6.19 2.28 7.89
C GLU A 89 5.72 2.52 6.45
N ALA A 90 4.53 2.00 6.09
CA ALA A 90 3.94 2.27 4.79
C ALA A 90 3.59 3.74 4.60
N VAL A 91 3.01 4.40 5.61
CA VAL A 91 2.71 5.84 5.57
C VAL A 91 3.97 6.69 5.42
N ASP A 92 5.04 6.37 6.16
CA ASP A 92 6.32 7.08 6.03
C ASP A 92 6.91 6.89 4.62
N TRP A 93 6.82 5.69 4.05
CA TRP A 93 7.22 5.44 2.66
C TRP A 93 6.38 6.23 1.65
N LEU A 94 5.05 6.28 1.79
CA LEU A 94 4.19 7.10 0.92
C LEU A 94 4.63 8.57 0.90
N ASN A 95 4.98 9.11 2.07
CA ASN A 95 5.45 10.48 2.17
C ASN A 95 6.83 10.69 1.53
N ALA A 96 7.75 9.75 1.73
CA ALA A 96 9.08 9.81 1.12
C ALA A 96 9.01 9.73 -0.41
N GLU A 97 8.18 8.84 -0.96
CA GLU A 97 7.99 8.72 -2.41
C GLU A 97 7.30 9.95 -3.00
N HIS A 98 6.36 10.55 -2.26
CA HIS A 98 5.74 11.81 -2.67
C HIS A 98 6.77 12.95 -2.74
N GLU A 99 7.60 13.11 -1.69
CA GLU A 99 8.65 14.13 -1.64
C GLU A 99 9.70 13.94 -2.74
N ALA A 100 10.03 12.69 -3.06
CA ALA A 100 10.94 12.33 -4.13
C ALA A 100 10.33 12.44 -5.54
N GLY A 101 9.00 12.55 -5.66
CA GLY A 101 8.30 12.55 -6.95
C GLY A 101 8.27 11.18 -7.65
N HIS A 102 8.40 10.09 -6.89
CA HIS A 102 8.46 8.72 -7.40
C HIS A 102 7.06 8.09 -7.53
N TYR A 103 6.19 8.70 -8.32
CA TYR A 103 4.83 8.18 -8.54
C TYR A 103 4.30 8.48 -9.93
#